data_AF-A0AA42JYL7-F1
#
_entry.id   AF-A0AA42JYL7-F1
#
_cell.length_a   1.000
_cell.length_b   1.000
_cell.length_c   1.000
_cell.angle_alpha   90.00
_cell.angle_beta   90.00
_cell.angle_gamma   90.00
#
_symmetry.space_group_name_H-M   'P 1'
#
loop_
_entity.id
_entity.type
_entity.pdbx_description
1 polymer ?
#
loop_
_entity_poly.entity_id
_entity_poly.type
_entity_poly.pdbx_seq_one_letter_code
_entity_poly.pdbx_strand_id
1 'polypeptide(L)' 'MAEQLEFFDIPSPCRGICQVNEQGYCRGCYRTRDERFNWLKFSDPEKRNIIRLCRQRYLRSLSKQATAKDLPDPQQQLF' A
#
# COMPACT_ATOMS: atom_id res chain seq x y z
N MET A 1 -5.86 6.21 -40.00
CA MET A 1 -4.75 6.84 -39.27
C MET A 1 -4.75 6.22 -37.88
N ALA A 2 -3.91 5.21 -37.69
CA ALA A 2 -3.94 4.30 -36.56
C ALA A 2 -2.70 4.56 -35.70
N GLU A 3 -2.83 5.46 -34.73
CA GLU A 3 -1.82 5.70 -33.68
C GLU A 3 -2.53 6.09 -32.38
N GLN A 4 -3.59 5.36 -32.05
CA GLN A 4 -4.07 5.31 -30.67
C GLN A 4 -3.17 4.33 -29.91
N LEU A 5 -1.90 4.71 -29.71
CA LEU A 5 -1.08 4.09 -28.70
C LEU A 5 -1.66 4.59 -27.38
N GLU A 6 -2.61 3.84 -26.83
CA GLU A 6 -3.09 4.05 -25.47
C GLU A 6 -1.88 3.88 -24.56
N PHE A 7 -1.17 4.98 -24.30
CA PHE A 7 -0.23 5.12 -23.21
C PHE A 7 -1.06 4.99 -21.95
N PHE A 8 -1.30 3.74 -21.55
CA PHE A 8 -1.89 3.40 -20.26
C PHE A 8 -0.92 3.88 -19.18
N ASP A 9 -1.00 5.16 -18.81
CA ASP A 9 -0.27 5.70 -17.67
C ASP A 9 -0.64 4.87 -16.46
N ILE A 10 0.38 4.52 -15.69
CA ILE A 10 0.21 3.65 -14.54
C ILE A 10 -0.52 4.43 -13.45
N PRO A 11 -1.78 4.10 -13.15
CA PRO A 11 -2.57 4.90 -12.23
C PRO A 11 -1.95 4.85 -10.84
N SER A 12 -1.94 6.00 -10.16
CA SER A 12 -1.44 6.06 -8.80
C SER A 12 -2.35 5.22 -7.87
N PRO A 13 -1.81 4.31 -7.03
CA PRO A 13 -2.60 3.51 -6.08
C PRO A 13 -3.05 4.34 -4.85
N CYS A 14 -3.08 5.67 -4.95
CA CYS A 14 -3.36 6.55 -3.82
C CYS A 14 -4.86 6.60 -3.56
N ARG A 15 -5.29 6.28 -2.33
CA ARG A 15 -6.70 6.37 -1.90
C ARG A 15 -7.03 7.70 -1.19
N GLY A 16 -6.19 8.72 -1.32
CA GLY A 16 -6.33 10.00 -0.61
C GLY A 16 -6.04 9.93 0.90
N ILE A 17 -5.66 8.76 1.43
CA ILE A 17 -5.38 8.57 2.86
C ILE A 17 -3.88 8.78 3.10
N CYS A 18 -3.50 9.97 3.58
CA CYS A 18 -2.11 10.32 3.89
C CYS A 18 -1.74 10.01 5.36
N GLN A 19 -2.10 8.82 5.86
CA GLN A 19 -1.73 8.40 7.22
C GLN A 19 -0.56 7.41 7.17
N VAL A 20 0.41 7.58 8.05
CA VAL A 20 1.60 6.72 8.16
C VAL A 20 1.38 5.69 9.28
N ASN A 21 1.79 4.45 9.05
CA ASN A 21 1.81 3.40 10.07
C ASN A 21 3.10 3.49 10.91
N GLU A 22 3.18 2.71 11.98
CA GLU A 22 4.35 2.66 12.87
C GLU A 22 5.65 2.24 12.15
N GLN A 23 5.54 1.59 10.98
CA GLN A 23 6.68 1.19 10.16
C GLN A 23 7.10 2.24 9.12
N GLY A 24 6.44 3.40 9.06
CA GLY A 24 6.78 4.47 8.11
C GLY A 24 6.14 4.35 6.71
N TYR A 25 5.18 3.44 6.52
CA TYR A 25 4.42 3.27 5.27
C TYR A 25 3.04 3.90 5.35
N CYS A 26 2.52 4.35 4.21
CA CYS A 26 1.15 4.83 4.12
C CYS A 26 0.12 3.72 4.41
N ARG A 27 -0.85 3.95 5.29
CA ARG A 27 -1.93 3.00 5.61
C ARG A 27 -2.84 2.67 4.42
N GLY A 28 -2.97 3.59 3.45
CA GLY A 28 -3.81 3.39 2.27
C GLY A 28 -3.08 2.69 1.12
N CYS A 29 -1.96 3.26 0.69
CA CYS A 29 -1.25 2.81 -0.52
C CYS A 29 0.04 2.03 -0.24
N TYR A 30 0.44 1.87 1.03
CA TYR A 30 1.64 1.13 1.46
C TYR A 30 2.97 1.63 0.87
N ARG A 31 2.96 2.85 0.33
CA ARG A 31 4.16 3.57 -0.11
C ARG A 31 4.92 4.18 1.04
N THR A 32 6.24 4.24 0.90
CA THR A 32 7.10 5.08 1.72
C THR A 32 6.87 6.55 1.39
N ARG A 33 7.38 7.42 2.27
CA ARG A 33 7.37 8.86 2.04
C ARG A 33 8.10 9.22 0.73
N ASP A 34 9.28 8.66 0.51
CA ASP A 34 10.09 8.91 -0.68
C ASP A 34 9.37 8.51 -1.99
N GLU A 35 8.77 7.31 -2.02
CA GLU A 35 8.02 6.80 -3.18
C GLU A 35 6.82 7.70 -3.54
N ARG A 36 6.26 8.43 -2.57
CA ARG A 36 5.18 9.39 -2.82
C ARG A 36 5.69 10.69 -3.41
N PHE A 37 6.77 11.25 -2.85
CA PHE A 37 7.35 12.50 -3.33
C PHE A 37 7.95 12.36 -4.73
N ASN A 38 8.59 11.22 -5.01
CA ASN A 38 9.23 10.96 -6.29
C ASN A 38 8.32 10.28 -7.32
N TRP A 39 7.01 10.10 -7.04
CA TRP A 39 6.09 9.37 -7.93
C TRP A 39 6.09 9.85 -9.38
N LEU A 40 6.11 11.18 -9.58
CA LEU A 40 6.13 11.81 -10.89
C LEU A 40 7.48 11.71 -11.60
N LYS A 41 8.55 11.40 -10.86
CA LYS A 41 9.92 11.28 -11.38
C LYS A 41 10.27 9.86 -11.82
N PHE A 42 9.52 8.86 -11.34
CA PHE A 42 9.77 7.46 -11.68
C PHE A 42 9.29 7.14 -13.10
N SER A 43 10.07 6.30 -13.77
CA SER A 43 9.73 5.73 -15.07
C SER A 43 8.59 4.71 -14.93
N ASP A 44 7.87 4.41 -16.01
CA ASP A 44 6.83 3.38 -16.04
C ASP A 44 7.21 2.02 -15.42
N PRO A 45 8.39 1.42 -15.73
CA PRO A 45 8.81 0.18 -15.09
C PRO A 45 9.01 0.33 -13.58
N GLU A 46 9.54 1.47 -13.13
CA GLU A 46 9.74 1.77 -11.70
C GLU A 46 8.41 1.94 -10.97
N LYS A 47 7.48 2.67 -11.59
CA LYS A 47 6.11 2.85 -11.10
C LYS A 47 5.43 1.50 -10.88
N ARG A 48 5.54 0.57 -11.84
CA ARG A 48 5.01 -0.81 -11.72
C ARG A 48 5.69 -1.58 -10.60
N ASN A 49 7.01 -1.46 -10.46
CA ASN A 49 7.75 -2.12 -9.41
C ASN A 49 7.33 -1.63 -8.01
N ILE A 50 7.18 -0.31 -7.83
CA ILE A 50 6.69 0.29 -6.58
C ILE A 50 5.30 -0.24 -6.22
N ILE A 51 4.39 -0.35 -7.19
CA ILE A 51 3.06 -0.93 -6.96
C ILE A 51 3.15 -2.40 -6.52
N ARG A 52 4.01 -3.19 -7.17
CA ARG A 52 4.28 -4.59 -6.79
C ARG A 52 4.81 -4.69 -5.36
N LEU A 53 5.76 -3.82 -4.98
CA LEU A 53 6.30 -3.75 -3.62
C LEU A 53 5.23 -3.34 -2.59
N CYS A 54 4.39 -2.37 -2.91
CA CYS A 54 3.27 -1.96 -2.06
C CYS A 54 2.32 -3.13 -1.79
N ARG A 55 1.99 -3.91 -2.84
CA ARG A 55 1.18 -5.13 -2.69
C ARG A 55 1.86 -6.15 -1.79
N GLN A 56 3.17 -6.36 -1.93
CA GLN A 56 3.90 -7.28 -1.07
C GLN A 56 3.91 -6.82 0.40
N ARG A 57 4.10 -5.51 0.66
CA ARG A 57 4.02 -4.92 2.00
C ARG A 57 2.62 -5.07 2.60
N TYR A 58 1.57 -4.89 1.79
CA TYR A 58 0.19 -5.13 2.19
C TYR A 58 -0.03 -6.57 2.65
N LEU A 59 0.38 -7.55 1.84
CA LEU A 59 0.26 -8.98 2.18
C LEU A 59 1.00 -9.32 3.48
N ARG A 60 2.23 -8.80 3.66
CA ARG A 60 2.98 -8.97 4.93
C ARG A 60 2.25 -8.36 6.13
N SER A 61 1.61 -7.20 5.94
CA SER A 61 0.84 -6.53 6.99
C SER A 61 -0.44 -7.31 7.35
N LEU A 62 -1.07 -8.00 6.39
CA LEU A 62 -2.20 -8.88 6.63
C LEU A 62 -1.79 -10.11 7.42
N SER A 63 -0.66 -10.75 7.08
CA SER A 63 -0.15 -11.92 7.81
C SER A 63 0.15 -11.59 9.28
N LYS A 64 0.65 -10.37 9.58
CA LYS A 64 0.82 -9.90 10.96
C LYS A 64 -0.50 -9.60 11.68
N GLN A 65 -1.53 -9.15 10.94
CA GLN A 65 -2.85 -8.85 11.51
C GLN A 65 -3.69 -10.09 11.76
N ALA A 66 -3.50 -11.16 10.97
CA ALA A 66 -4.19 -12.44 11.16
C ALA A 66 -3.86 -13.07 12.53
N THR A 67 -2.62 -12.90 13.02
CA THR A 67 -2.22 -13.36 14.35
C THR A 67 -2.65 -12.43 15.49
N ALA A 68 -2.88 -11.14 15.23
CA ALA A 68 -3.25 -10.18 16.26
C ALA A 68 -4.77 -10.05 16.49
N LYS A 69 -5.59 -10.48 15.53
CA LYS A 69 -7.06 -10.42 15.64
C LYS A 69 -7.68 -11.63 16.37
N ASP A 70 -6.86 -12.61 16.70
CA ASP A 70 -7.21 -13.78 17.54
C ASP A 70 -6.66 -13.57 18.96
N LEU A 71 -7.10 -12.52 19.65
CA LEU A 71 -7.04 -12.47 21.11
C LEU A 71 -8.49 -12.38 21.60
N PRO A 72 -9.07 -13.46 22.14
CA PRO A 72 -10.29 -13.33 22.93
C PRO A 72 -9.95 -12.49 24.17
N ASP A 73 -10.71 -11.42 24.37
CA ASP A 73 -10.68 -10.58 25.56
C ASP A 73 -10.91 -11.46 26.81
N PRO A 74 -9.93 -11.61 27.73
CA PRO A 74 -10.08 -12.50 28.88
C PRO A 74 -10.91 -11.91 30.03
N GLN A 75 -11.73 -10.87 29.80
CA GLN A 75 -12.52 -10.23 30.86
C GLN A 75 -14.01 -10.11 30.52
N GLN A 76 -14.65 -11.24 30.21
CA GLN A 76 -16.11 -11.34 30.23
C GLN A 76 -16.60 -12.64 30.89
N GLN A 77 -16.15 -12.94 32.10
CA GLN A 77 -16.86 -13.88 32.98
C GLN A 77 -16.46 -13.67 34.46
N LEU A 78 -16.95 -12.58 35.04
CA LEU A 78 -17.01 -12.42 36.49
C LEU A 78 -18.35 -11.79 36.89
N PHE A 79 -19.43 -12.51 36.58
CA PHE A 79 -20.75 -12.33 37.16
C PHE A 79 -21.42 -13.71 37.27
#